data_AF-A0A3C1S3E6-F1
#
_entry.id   AF-A0A3C1S3E6-F1
#
_cell.length_a   1.000
_cell.length_b   1.000
_cell.length_c   1.000
_cell.angle_alpha   90.00
_cell.angle_beta   90.00
_cell.angle_gamma   90.00
#
_symmetry.space_group_name_H-M   'P 1'
#
loop_
_entity.id
_entity.type
_entity.pdbx_description
1 polymer ?
#
loop_
_entity_poly.entity_id
_entity_poly.type
_entity_poly.pdbx_seq_one_letter_code
_entity_poly.pdbx_strand_id
1 'polypeptide(L)'
;MIGEKKDGINWCYLKSKANNRKSKSNSTSGRTSCSCGGHKKCFDPDTDYIANGADIGWIRVNSEKDCSCECDKDDRCRIWTWVKGKVEKWLWFVIYDFFC
;
A
#
# COMPACT_ATOMS: atom_id res chain seq x y z
N MET A 1 15.46 -16.25 -13.89
CA MET A 1 14.16 -15.60 -13.58
C MET A 1 14.49 -14.27 -12.93
N ILE A 2 14.17 -13.15 -13.59
CA ILE A 2 14.39 -11.82 -13.04
C ILE A 2 13.33 -11.64 -11.95
N GLY A 3 13.72 -11.85 -10.68
CA GLY A 3 12.84 -11.55 -9.56
C GLY A 3 12.64 -10.04 -9.54
N GLU A 4 11.44 -9.58 -9.84
CA GLU A 4 11.08 -8.17 -9.75
C GLU A 4 11.43 -7.67 -8.35
N LYS A 5 12.39 -6.75 -8.27
CA LYS A 5 12.68 -6.06 -7.01
C LYS A 5 11.40 -5.32 -6.63
N LYS A 6 10.92 -5.50 -5.39
CA LYS A 6 9.84 -4.68 -4.84
C LYS A 6 10.32 -3.23 -4.82
N ASP A 7 10.02 -2.50 -5.88
CA ASP A 7 10.23 -1.05 -6.04
C ASP A 7 9.52 -0.24 -4.94
N GLY A 8 8.62 -0.89 -4.17
CA GLY A 8 7.86 -0.25 -3.10
C GLY A 8 6.76 0.66 -3.65
N ILE A 9 6.46 0.59 -4.95
CA ILE A 9 5.51 1.46 -5.63
C ILE A 9 4.22 0.71 -5.89
N ASN A 10 3.10 1.28 -5.43
CA ASN A 10 1.74 0.80 -5.70
C ASN A 10 1.50 -0.66 -5.23
N TRP A 11 2.30 -1.11 -4.27
CA TRP A 11 2.14 -2.44 -3.66
C TRP A 11 1.10 -2.38 -2.56
N CYS A 12 0.09 -3.25 -2.67
CA CYS A 12 -0.86 -3.59 -1.63
C CYS A 12 -0.39 -4.85 -0.92
N TYR A 13 -0.21 -4.76 0.38
CA TYR A 13 0.19 -5.85 1.26
C TYR A 13 -1.05 -6.31 2.02
N LEU A 14 -1.49 -7.54 1.76
CA LEU A 14 -2.62 -8.16 2.45
C LEU A 14 -2.10 -8.89 3.69
N LYS A 15 -2.74 -8.65 4.84
CA LYS A 15 -2.27 -9.11 6.14
C LYS A 15 -3.37 -9.82 6.90
N SER A 16 -3.06 -10.93 7.55
CA SER A 16 -4.03 -11.68 8.36
C SER A 16 -4.23 -11.14 9.77
N LYS A 17 -3.32 -10.30 10.28
CA LYS A 17 -3.36 -9.74 11.65
C LYS A 17 -2.68 -8.37 11.72
N ALA A 18 -3.13 -7.50 12.65
CA ALA A 18 -2.32 -6.38 13.14
C ALA A 18 -1.64 -6.80 14.43
N ASN A 19 -0.31 -6.73 14.44
CA ASN A 19 0.43 -6.83 15.69
C ASN A 19 0.87 -5.44 16.15
N ASN A 20 1.47 -4.64 15.26
CA ASN A 20 1.96 -3.31 15.60
C ASN A 20 1.66 -2.29 14.49
N ARG A 21 1.52 -1.01 14.87
CA ARG A 21 1.42 0.14 13.95
C ARG A 21 2.76 0.86 13.91
N LYS A 22 3.30 1.15 12.72
CA LYS A 22 4.43 2.06 12.57
C LYS A 22 4.04 3.24 11.67
N SER A 23 4.57 4.42 12.01
CA SER A 23 4.49 5.57 11.13
C SER A 23 5.41 5.34 9.94
N LYS A 24 4.86 5.38 8.73
CA LYS A 24 5.58 5.18 7.47
C LYS A 24 4.97 6.06 6.41
N SER A 25 5.72 7.08 6.03
CA SER A 25 5.28 8.02 5.00
C SER A 25 5.00 7.32 3.68
N ASN A 26 4.00 7.83 2.94
CA ASN A 26 3.54 7.24 1.67
C ASN A 26 2.95 5.84 1.81
N SER A 27 2.56 5.42 3.01
CA SER A 27 1.81 4.18 3.22
C SER A 27 0.45 4.52 3.80
N THR A 28 -0.60 3.93 3.25
CA THR A 28 -1.96 4.04 3.77
C THR A 28 -2.42 2.66 4.15
N SER A 29 -2.90 2.49 5.37
CA SER A 29 -3.39 1.21 5.85
C SER A 29 -4.88 1.25 6.17
N GLY A 30 -5.48 0.08 6.38
CA GLY A 30 -6.83 -0.02 6.91
C GLY A 30 -7.17 -1.42 7.41
N ARG A 31 -8.24 -1.52 8.18
CA ARG A 31 -8.83 -2.79 8.63
C ARG A 31 -9.85 -3.31 7.61
N THR A 32 -10.04 -4.62 7.59
CA THR A 32 -10.97 -5.28 6.65
C THR A 32 -12.44 -4.93 6.90
N SER A 33 -12.81 -4.61 8.14
CA SER A 33 -14.18 -4.19 8.52
C SER A 33 -14.65 -2.87 7.88
N CYS A 34 -13.79 -2.30 7.06
CA CYS A 34 -13.85 -0.99 6.44
C CYS A 34 -13.51 -1.05 4.95
N SER A 35 -13.32 -2.26 4.41
CA SER A 35 -12.91 -2.52 3.03
C SER A 35 -13.99 -2.13 2.02
N CYS A 36 -13.56 -1.76 0.80
CA CYS A 36 -14.40 -1.53 -0.38
C CYS A 36 -15.40 -0.34 -0.30
N GLY A 37 -15.77 0.13 0.89
CA GLY A 37 -16.72 1.22 1.12
C GLY A 37 -16.18 2.64 0.96
N GLY A 38 -14.86 2.82 0.79
CA GLY A 38 -14.26 4.15 0.55
C GLY A 38 -14.45 5.16 1.70
N HIS A 39 -14.77 4.70 2.90
CA HIS A 39 -14.95 5.57 4.05
C HIS A 39 -13.58 6.13 4.48
N LYS A 40 -13.32 7.42 4.23
CA LYS A 40 -12.04 8.08 4.62
C LYS A 40 -11.67 7.92 6.10
N LYS A 41 -12.64 7.70 6.99
CA LYS A 41 -12.43 7.42 8.42
C LYS A 41 -11.76 6.06 8.70
N CYS A 42 -11.74 5.19 7.70
CA CYS A 42 -11.18 3.86 7.79
C CYS A 42 -9.74 3.74 7.30
N PHE A 43 -9.22 4.81 6.70
CA PHE A 43 -7.86 4.83 6.19
C PHE A 43 -6.96 5.47 7.24
N ASP A 44 -5.89 4.77 7.55
CA ASP A 44 -4.80 5.23 8.39
C ASP A 44 -3.69 5.75 7.45
N PRO A 45 -3.64 7.06 7.15
CA PRO A 45 -2.56 7.63 6.36
C PRO A 45 -1.23 7.56 7.11
N ASP A 46 -0.14 7.60 6.35
CA ASP A 46 1.26 7.51 6.80
C ASP A 46 1.50 6.39 7.81
N THR A 47 0.84 5.26 7.59
CA THR A 47 0.82 4.13 8.51
C THR A 47 1.08 2.83 7.77
N ASP A 48 1.96 2.02 8.35
CA ASP A 48 2.17 0.63 7.97
C ASP A 48 1.89 -0.26 9.19
N TYR A 49 0.92 -1.17 9.06
CA TYR A 49 0.77 -2.23 10.04
C TYR A 49 1.85 -3.28 9.82
N ILE A 50 2.77 -3.36 10.77
CA ILE A 50 3.77 -4.40 10.77
C ILE A 50 3.10 -5.69 11.20
N ALA A 51 2.76 -6.45 10.17
CA ALA A 51 2.52 -7.87 10.22
C ALA A 51 3.88 -8.57 10.29
N ASN A 52 4.43 -8.79 11.50
CA ASN A 52 5.62 -9.63 11.70
C ASN A 52 5.37 -11.04 11.12
N GLY A 53 5.63 -11.26 9.82
CA GLY A 53 5.35 -12.51 9.12
C GLY A 53 3.87 -12.82 8.86
N ALA A 54 2.97 -11.82 8.95
CA ALA A 54 1.53 -12.03 8.70
C ALA A 54 1.05 -11.48 7.35
N ASP A 55 1.99 -11.10 6.46
CA ASP A 55 1.70 -10.85 5.04
C ASP A 55 1.27 -12.16 4.39
N ILE A 56 0.02 -12.24 3.99
CA ILE A 56 -0.55 -13.42 3.32
C ILE A 56 -0.45 -13.32 1.79
N GLY A 57 -0.14 -12.13 1.27
CA GLY A 57 0.04 -11.88 -0.14
C GLY A 57 0.33 -10.42 -0.43
N TRP A 58 0.67 -10.15 -1.68
CA TRP A 58 0.82 -8.80 -2.19
C TRP A 58 0.31 -8.71 -3.62
N ILE A 59 -0.28 -7.56 -3.95
CA ILE A 59 -0.82 -7.27 -5.28
C ILE A 59 -0.50 -5.82 -5.66
N ARG A 60 -0.28 -5.57 -6.95
CA ARG A 60 -0.05 -4.22 -7.45
C ARG A 60 -1.39 -3.58 -7.79
N VAL A 61 -1.71 -2.46 -7.14
CA VAL A 61 -2.98 -1.73 -7.31
C VAL A 61 -2.74 -0.23 -7.30
N ASN A 62 -3.57 0.52 -8.01
CA ASN A 62 -3.33 1.94 -8.27
C ASN A 62 -3.80 2.87 -7.14
N SER A 63 -4.58 2.36 -6.18
CA SER A 63 -5.09 3.16 -5.07
C SER A 63 -5.22 2.37 -3.78
N GLU A 64 -5.23 3.08 -2.65
CA GLU A 64 -5.56 2.54 -1.34
C GLU A 64 -6.98 1.95 -1.31
N LYS A 65 -7.91 2.50 -2.09
CA LYS A 65 -9.28 1.98 -2.21
C LYS A 65 -9.25 0.60 -2.85
N ASP A 66 -8.55 0.44 -3.96
CA ASP A 66 -8.43 -0.87 -4.63
C ASP A 66 -7.76 -1.89 -3.71
N CYS A 67 -6.71 -1.48 -2.97
CA CYS A 67 -6.08 -2.34 -1.98
C CYS A 67 -7.06 -2.82 -0.90
N SER A 68 -7.93 -1.93 -0.43
CA SER A 68 -8.99 -2.29 0.51
C SER A 68 -9.98 -3.29 -0.09
N CYS A 69 -10.37 -3.13 -1.36
CA CYS A 69 -11.26 -4.05 -2.07
C CYS A 69 -10.63 -5.44 -2.23
N GLU A 70 -9.34 -5.51 -2.55
CA GLU A 70 -8.62 -6.78 -2.66
C GLU A 70 -8.52 -7.50 -1.31
N CYS A 71 -8.39 -6.76 -0.21
CA CYS A 71 -8.46 -7.35 1.13
C CYS A 71 -9.86 -7.88 1.48
N ASP A 72 -10.93 -7.24 0.98
CA ASP A 72 -12.31 -7.71 1.18
C ASP A 72 -12.57 -9.08 0.54
N LYS A 73 -11.93 -9.33 -0.60
CA LYS A 73 -12.10 -10.55 -1.39
C LYS A 73 -11.38 -11.77 -0.78
N ASP A 74 -10.43 -11.56 0.11
CA ASP A 74 -9.69 -12.63 0.78
C ASP A 74 -10.13 -12.72 2.24
N ASP A 75 -10.89 -13.77 2.59
CA ASP A 75 -11.40 -14.01 3.96
C ASP A 75 -10.31 -14.09 5.03
N ARG A 76 -9.06 -14.35 4.62
CA ARG A 76 -7.89 -14.39 5.51
C ARG A 76 -7.33 -13.00 5.75
N CYS A 77 -7.63 -12.02 4.89
CA CYS A 77 -7.18 -10.66 5.03
C CYS A 77 -7.99 -9.93 6.10
N ARG A 78 -7.29 -9.43 7.11
CA ARG A 78 -7.86 -8.63 8.19
C ARG A 78 -7.41 -7.18 8.12
N ILE A 79 -6.26 -6.94 7.49
CA ILE A 79 -5.62 -5.63 7.39
C ILE A 79 -4.90 -5.54 6.06
N TRP A 80 -4.80 -4.33 5.54
CA TRP A 80 -4.05 -4.06 4.34
C TRP A 80 -3.17 -2.83 4.53
N THR A 81 -2.03 -2.81 3.82
CA THR A 81 -1.19 -1.61 3.66
C THR A 81 -0.98 -1.38 2.18
N TRP A 82 -1.36 -0.21 1.66
CA TRP A 82 -0.98 0.24 0.33
C TRP A 82 0.17 1.23 0.41
N VAL A 83 1.21 1.00 -0.38
CA VAL A 83 2.34 1.94 -0.49
C VAL A 83 2.15 2.76 -1.75
N LYS A 84 1.90 4.06 -1.57
CA LYS A 84 1.84 5.03 -2.65
C LYS A 84 3.20 5.11 -3.32
N GLY A 85 3.22 4.93 -4.64
CA GLY A 85 4.42 5.18 -5.41
C GLY A 85 5.01 6.55 -5.12
N LYS A 86 6.31 6.58 -4.82
CA LYS A 86 7.06 7.83 -4.96
C LYS A 86 7.19 8.09 -6.45
N VAL A 87 6.47 9.09 -6.95
CA VAL A 87 6.95 9.81 -8.12
C VAL A 87 8.23 10.50 -7.64
N GLU A 88 9.38 9.96 -8.00
CA GLU A 88 10.67 10.62 -7.77
C GLU A 88 10.56 12.04 -8.35
N LYS A 89 10.45 13.07 -7.49
CA LYS A 89 10.30 14.47 -7.90
C LYS A 89 11.44 14.91 -8.84
N TRP A 90 12.57 14.23 -8.82
CA TRP A 90 13.74 14.47 -9.67
C TRP A 90 13.48 14.19 -11.16
N LEU A 91 12.49 13.36 -11.53
CA LEU A 91 12.14 13.14 -12.94
C LEU A 91 11.58 14.40 -13.62
N TRP A 92 10.92 15.29 -12.86
CA TRP A 92 10.48 16.57 -13.40
C TRP A 92 11.66 17.52 -13.70
N PHE A 93 12.71 17.48 -12.88
CA PHE A 93 13.91 18.29 -13.12
C PHE A 93 14.68 17.83 -14.36
N VAL A 94 14.84 16.52 -14.55
CA VAL A 94 15.56 15.98 -15.72
C VAL A 94 14.84 16.28 -17.04
N ILE A 95 13.50 16.26 -17.09
CA ILE A 95 12.78 16.60 -18.33
C ILE A 95 12.91 18.09 -18.65
N TYR A 96 12.93 18.97 -17.64
CA TYR A 96 13.11 20.42 -17.84
C TYR A 96 14.55 20.82 -18.19
N ASP A 97 15.56 20.04 -17.83
CA ASP A 97 16.97 20.28 -18.22
C ASP A 97 17.34 19.73 -19.61
N PHE A 98 16.51 18.87 -20.22
CA PHE A 98 16.70 18.37 -21.60
C PHE A 98 15.99 19.22 -22.67
N PHE A 99 15.18 20.20 -22.27
CA PHE A 99 14.73 21.29 -23.14
C PHE A 99 15.60 22.53 -22.86
N CYS A 100 16.86 22.46 -23.28
CA CYS A 100 17.67 23.65 -23.56
C CYS A 100 17.57 23.94 -25.06
#